data_AF-A0A5N6PPF1-F1
#
_entry.id   AF-A0A5N6PPF1-F1
#
_cell.length_a   1.000
_cell.length_b   1.000
_cell.length_c   1.000
_cell.angle_alpha   90.00
_cell.angle_beta   90.00
_cell.angle_gamma   90.00
#
_symmetry.space_group_name_H-M   'P 1'
#
loop_
_entity.id
_entity.type
_entity.pdbx_description
1 polymer ?
#
loop_
_entity_poly.entity_id
_entity_poly.type
_entity_poly.pdbx_seq_one_letter_code
_entity_poly.pdbx_strand_id
1 'polypeptide(L)'
;MQMPETGVLIANAFGVIVVFISLGASVIVFPLWTSPEFLLPHRVVSFVFVNDNHFVMVELTGDYPMPTPTWYWSRFKSQDAAAWEMWYKQRLDAYTNWLESRRQPPGFVDLDNVRDLSGRVDRLEEMMRWMTERMAASAGMDVPVFPGPGHHQDPQDPGGHA
;
A
#
# COMPACT_ATOMS: atom_id res chain seq x y z
N MET A 1 -14.69 1.11 -11.42
CA MET A 1 -14.15 2.49 -11.40
C MET A 1 -12.77 2.50 -12.06
N GLN A 2 -12.49 3.56 -12.84
CA GLN A 2 -11.29 3.81 -13.68
C GLN A 2 -10.22 4.63 -12.92
N MET A 3 -10.04 4.35 -11.63
CA MET A 3 -9.18 5.16 -10.76
C MET A 3 -7.68 5.08 -11.10
N PRO A 4 -7.11 3.94 -11.57
CA PRO A 4 -5.74 3.91 -12.07
C PRO A 4 -5.49 4.87 -13.25
N GLU A 5 -6.47 4.99 -14.17
CA GLU A 5 -6.42 5.92 -15.30
C GLU A 5 -6.55 7.37 -14.85
N THR A 6 -7.42 7.62 -13.86
CA THR A 6 -7.53 8.93 -13.21
C THR A 6 -6.22 9.32 -12.52
N GLY A 7 -5.50 8.33 -11.96
CA GLY A 7 -4.17 8.50 -11.41
C GLY A 7 -3.16 9.09 -12.38
N VAL A 8 -3.23 8.71 -13.67
CA VAL A 8 -2.38 9.28 -14.72
C VAL A 8 -2.67 10.77 -14.90
N LEU A 9 -3.94 11.16 -14.91
CA LEU A 9 -4.32 12.57 -15.03
C LEU A 9 -3.83 13.38 -13.83
N ILE A 10 -4.01 12.87 -12.61
CA ILE A 10 -3.56 13.53 -11.38
C ILE A 10 -2.03 13.68 -11.38
N ALA A 11 -1.29 12.60 -11.65
CA ALA A 11 0.17 12.61 -11.63
C ALA A 11 0.76 13.68 -12.57
N ASN A 12 0.20 13.79 -13.78
CA ASN A 12 0.68 14.71 -14.80
C ASN A 12 0.20 16.15 -14.58
N ALA A 13 -1.05 16.35 -14.16
CA ALA A 13 -1.59 17.69 -13.93
C ALA A 13 -0.90 18.41 -12.76
N PHE A 14 -0.51 17.67 -11.72
CA PHE A 14 0.03 18.25 -10.49
C PHE A 14 1.53 17.97 -10.27
N GLY A 15 2.17 17.16 -11.12
CA GLY A 15 3.56 16.76 -10.93
C GLY A 15 3.75 16.03 -9.60
N VAL A 16 2.92 15.01 -9.35
CA VAL A 16 2.93 14.21 -8.13
C VAL A 16 3.02 12.72 -8.46
N ILE A 17 3.49 11.94 -7.51
CA ILE A 17 3.43 10.48 -7.52
C ILE A 17 2.07 10.07 -6.97
N VAL A 18 1.34 9.19 -7.65
CA VAL A 18 0.05 8.70 -7.17
C VAL A 18 0.16 7.22 -6.81
N VAL A 19 -0.21 6.87 -5.58
CA VAL A 19 -0.25 5.48 -5.11
C VAL A 19 -1.70 5.06 -4.92
N PHE A 20 -2.08 3.91 -5.48
CA PHE A 20 -3.36 3.26 -5.20
C PHE A 20 -3.10 1.96 -4.48
N ILE A 21 -3.79 1.77 -3.36
CA ILE A 21 -3.71 0.58 -2.53
C ILE A 21 -5.08 -0.10 -2.54
N SER A 22 -5.11 -1.39 -2.87
CA SER A 22 -6.34 -2.19 -2.81
C SER A 22 -6.04 -3.66 -2.58
N LEU A 23 -7.07 -4.45 -2.25
CA LEU A 23 -6.95 -5.90 -2.11
C LEU A 23 -6.64 -6.64 -3.41
N GLY A 24 -7.16 -6.13 -4.53
CA GLY A 24 -6.98 -6.78 -5.82
C GLY A 24 -5.60 -6.49 -6.39
N ALA A 25 -5.26 -5.20 -6.47
CA ALA A 25 -3.96 -4.75 -6.94
C ALA A 25 -3.63 -3.38 -6.38
N SER A 26 -2.42 -3.22 -5.85
CA SER A 26 -1.85 -1.93 -5.54
C SER A 26 -0.91 -1.51 -6.66
N VAL A 27 -0.95 -0.24 -7.05
CA VAL A 27 -0.19 0.30 -8.19
C VAL A 27 0.31 1.71 -7.89
N ILE A 28 1.38 2.10 -8.57
CA ILE A 28 1.91 3.47 -8.54
C ILE A 28 1.87 4.09 -9.94
N VAL A 29 1.71 5.41 -9.98
CA VAL A 29 1.75 6.22 -11.20
C VAL A 29 2.72 7.38 -10.99
N PHE A 30 3.77 7.45 -11.80
CA PHE A 30 4.66 8.61 -11.84
C PHE A 30 4.21 9.58 -12.94
N PRO A 31 4.69 10.84 -12.93
CA PRO A 31 4.55 11.74 -14.08
C PRO A 31 5.09 11.09 -15.36
N LEU A 32 4.37 11.26 -16.48
CA LEU A 32 4.73 10.61 -17.75
C LEU A 32 5.86 11.32 -18.49
N TRP A 33 6.01 12.62 -18.30
CA TRP A 33 6.84 13.45 -19.17
C TRP A 33 8.04 14.07 -18.48
N THR A 34 8.03 14.10 -17.14
CA THR A 34 8.97 14.89 -16.35
C THR A 34 9.91 13.97 -15.60
N SER A 35 11.21 14.26 -15.66
CA SER A 35 12.21 13.56 -14.86
C SER A 35 12.03 13.88 -13.36
N PRO A 36 12.28 12.91 -12.46
CA PRO A 36 12.21 13.14 -11.02
C PRO A 36 13.05 14.32 -10.51
N GLU A 37 14.21 14.60 -11.11
CA GLU A 37 15.10 15.70 -10.72
C GLU A 37 14.41 17.07 -10.77
N PHE A 38 13.43 17.24 -11.67
CA PHE A 38 12.70 18.50 -11.85
C PHE A 38 11.56 18.69 -10.85
N LEU A 39 11.13 17.64 -10.14
CA LEU A 39 9.97 17.67 -9.26
C LEU A 39 10.36 17.52 -7.78
N LEU A 40 11.58 17.92 -7.43
CA LEU A 40 12.02 17.94 -6.04
C LEU A 40 11.41 19.12 -5.25
N PRO A 41 10.96 18.88 -4.00
CA PRO A 41 10.82 17.58 -3.33
C PRO A 41 9.64 16.78 -3.91
N HIS A 42 9.83 15.46 -4.08
CA HIS A 42 8.79 14.59 -4.60
C HIS A 42 7.57 14.57 -3.67
N ARG A 43 6.39 14.79 -4.22
CA ARG A 43 5.11 14.74 -3.50
C ARG A 43 4.37 13.47 -3.86
N VAL A 44 3.82 12.79 -2.85
CA VAL A 44 3.04 11.57 -3.02
C VAL A 44 1.59 11.83 -2.59
N VAL A 45 0.65 11.41 -3.42
CA VAL A 45 -0.78 11.33 -3.07
C VAL A 45 -1.18 9.87 -3.08
N SER A 46 -1.68 9.36 -1.96
CA SER A 46 -2.03 7.95 -1.83
C SER A 46 -3.51 7.77 -1.54
N PHE A 47 -4.13 6.80 -2.21
CA PHE A 47 -5.52 6.41 -2.02
C PHE A 47 -5.61 4.94 -1.65
N VAL A 48 -6.42 4.63 -0.63
CA VAL A 48 -6.81 3.27 -0.30
C VAL A 48 -8.24 3.04 -0.76
N PHE A 49 -8.46 1.97 -1.51
CA PHE A 49 -9.78 1.51 -1.91
C PHE A 49 -10.33 0.50 -0.91
N VAL A 50 -11.45 0.85 -0.26
CA VAL A 50 -12.10 0.04 0.78
C VAL A 50 -13.57 -0.19 0.46
N ASN A 51 -14.13 -1.30 0.99
CA ASN A 51 -15.55 -1.64 0.89
C ASN A 51 -16.13 -1.65 -0.54
N ASP A 52 -15.29 -1.89 -1.55
CA ASP A 52 -15.64 -1.89 -2.99
C ASP A 52 -16.32 -0.63 -3.54
N ASN A 53 -16.33 0.48 -2.81
CA ASN A 53 -16.88 1.73 -3.35
C ASN A 53 -16.14 2.99 -2.92
N HIS A 54 -15.33 2.92 -1.86
CA HIS A 54 -14.85 4.13 -1.20
C HIS A 54 -13.34 4.29 -1.35
N PHE A 55 -12.90 5.54 -1.59
CA PHE A 55 -11.50 5.91 -1.64
C PHE A 55 -11.19 6.84 -0.48
N VAL A 56 -10.18 6.47 0.31
CA VAL A 56 -9.67 7.28 1.41
C VAL A 56 -8.28 7.77 1.05
N MET A 57 -8.04 9.07 1.18
CA MET A 57 -6.68 9.60 1.07
C MET A 57 -5.91 9.23 2.33
N VAL A 58 -4.71 8.67 2.15
CA VAL A 58 -3.81 8.33 3.25
C VAL A 58 -2.44 8.95 3.04
N GLU A 59 -1.77 9.27 4.14
CA GLU A 59 -0.38 9.68 4.13
C GLU A 59 0.50 8.45 4.34
N LEU A 60 1.47 8.24 3.45
CA LEU A 60 2.46 7.18 3.56
C LEU A 60 3.79 7.82 3.96
N THR A 61 4.34 7.42 5.09
CA THR A 61 5.56 8.01 5.67
C THR A 61 6.75 7.05 5.59
N GLY A 62 7.97 7.57 5.63
CA GLY A 62 9.18 6.76 5.61
C GLY A 62 9.41 5.97 4.31
N ASP A 63 10.26 4.96 4.37
CA ASP A 63 10.65 4.14 3.21
C ASP A 63 9.75 2.93 2.99
N TYR A 64 8.44 3.19 2.93
CA TYR A 64 7.45 2.16 2.64
C TYR A 64 7.70 1.51 1.26
N PRO A 65 7.45 0.20 1.10
CA PRO A 65 7.58 -0.48 -0.18
C PRO A 65 6.56 0.08 -1.18
N MET A 66 7.02 0.46 -2.37
CA MET A 66 6.18 1.10 -3.38
C MET A 66 5.59 0.05 -4.32
N PRO A 67 4.27 0.07 -4.59
CA PRO A 67 3.66 -0.84 -5.54
C PRO A 67 4.25 -0.74 -6.94
N THR A 68 4.00 -1.74 -7.79
CA THR A 68 4.53 -1.73 -9.15
C THR A 68 3.90 -0.62 -10.00
N PRO A 69 4.63 -0.06 -10.97
CA PRO A 69 4.07 0.97 -11.85
C PRO A 69 2.91 0.41 -12.68
N THR A 70 1.88 1.23 -12.88
CA THR A 70 0.77 0.85 -13.77
C THR A 70 1.28 0.52 -15.17
N TRP A 71 0.60 -0.42 -15.83
CA TRP A 71 0.90 -0.77 -17.22
C TRP A 71 0.84 0.46 -18.15
N TYR A 72 -0.11 1.37 -17.90
CA TYR A 72 -0.26 2.62 -18.64
C TYR A 72 1.00 3.46 -18.55
N TRP A 73 1.48 3.74 -17.34
CA TRP A 73 2.70 4.51 -17.17
C TRP A 73 3.90 3.83 -17.83
N SER A 74 4.07 2.53 -17.61
CA SER A 74 5.17 1.76 -18.20
C SER A 74 5.18 1.81 -19.73
N ARG A 75 4.00 1.90 -20.36
CA ARG A 75 3.82 1.92 -21.82
C ARG A 75 4.07 3.28 -22.46
N PHE A 76 3.73 4.37 -21.75
CA PHE A 76 3.63 5.72 -22.32
C PHE A 76 4.62 6.74 -21.76
N LYS A 77 5.40 6.40 -20.72
CA LYS A 77 6.41 7.30 -20.15
C LYS A 77 7.42 7.77 -21.21
N SER A 78 7.86 9.02 -21.09
CA SER A 78 8.97 9.58 -21.85
C SER A 78 10.30 8.95 -21.44
N GLN A 79 11.33 9.18 -22.23
CA GLN A 79 12.68 8.73 -21.90
C GLN A 79 13.18 9.35 -20.59
N ASP A 80 12.89 10.64 -20.36
CA ASP A 80 13.26 11.33 -19.13
C ASP A 80 12.51 10.76 -17.93
N ALA A 81 11.21 10.49 -18.07
CA ALA A 81 10.40 9.89 -17.02
C ALA A 81 10.82 8.43 -16.69
N ALA A 82 11.58 7.74 -17.54
CA ALA A 82 12.09 6.41 -17.20
C ALA A 82 12.99 6.44 -15.95
N ALA A 83 13.60 7.58 -15.61
CA ALA A 83 14.42 7.72 -14.42
C ALA A 83 13.65 7.51 -13.09
N TRP A 84 12.32 7.67 -13.06
CA TRP A 84 11.50 7.37 -11.88
C TRP A 84 11.66 5.92 -11.39
N GLU A 85 11.74 4.95 -12.32
CA GLU A 85 11.95 3.54 -12.00
C GLU A 85 13.28 3.33 -11.27
N MET A 86 14.34 4.00 -11.73
CA MET A 86 15.66 3.91 -11.12
C MET A 86 15.68 4.58 -9.74
N TRP A 87 15.06 5.75 -9.61
CA TRP A 87 15.04 6.50 -8.36
C TRP A 87 14.37 5.74 -7.22
N TYR A 88 13.25 5.08 -7.51
CA TYR A 88 12.47 4.31 -6.54
C TYR A 88 12.75 2.82 -6.56
N LYS A 89 13.81 2.39 -7.27
CA LYS A 89 14.11 0.97 -7.52
C LYS A 89 14.09 0.12 -6.26
N GLN A 90 14.77 0.54 -5.20
CA GLN A 90 14.83 -0.21 -3.95
C GLN A 90 13.44 -0.47 -3.36
N ARG A 91 12.54 0.53 -3.43
CA ARG A 91 11.19 0.46 -2.85
C ARG A 91 10.24 -0.35 -3.73
N LEU A 92 10.40 -0.28 -5.06
CA LEU A 92 9.69 -1.10 -6.03
C LEU A 92 10.10 -2.59 -5.93
N ASP A 93 11.40 -2.85 -5.81
CA ASP A 93 11.94 -4.20 -5.65
C ASP A 93 11.50 -4.79 -4.30
N ALA A 94 11.48 -4.00 -3.22
CA ALA A 94 10.99 -4.44 -1.91
C ALA A 94 9.53 -4.90 -1.94
N TYR A 95 8.67 -4.18 -2.67
CA TYR A 95 7.26 -4.58 -2.85
C TYR A 95 7.14 -5.84 -3.71
N THR A 96 7.89 -5.91 -4.81
CA THR A 96 7.87 -7.08 -5.71
C THR A 96 8.30 -8.34 -4.98
N ASN A 97 9.39 -8.29 -4.20
CA ASN A 97 9.85 -9.41 -3.38
C ASN A 97 8.81 -9.83 -2.33
N TRP A 98 8.08 -8.87 -1.75
CA TRP A 98 7.00 -9.19 -0.81
C TRP A 98 5.84 -9.93 -1.48
N LEU A 99 5.40 -9.45 -2.65
CA LEU A 99 4.37 -10.15 -3.43
C LEU A 99 4.79 -11.58 -3.79
N GLU A 100 6.04 -11.78 -4.20
CA GLU A 100 6.59 -13.09 -4.49
C GLU A 100 6.63 -13.99 -3.26
N SER A 101 7.02 -13.47 -2.10
CA SER A 101 7.02 -14.22 -0.84
C SER A 101 5.63 -14.69 -0.39
N ARG A 102 4.57 -14.00 -0.83
CA ARG A 102 3.17 -14.30 -0.50
C ARG A 102 2.42 -15.05 -1.60
N ARG A 103 3.04 -15.28 -2.77
CA ARG A 103 2.46 -16.15 -3.80
C ARG A 103 2.40 -17.57 -3.26
N GLN A 104 1.18 -18.10 -3.11
CA GLN A 104 0.99 -19.51 -2.81
C GLN A 104 1.42 -20.36 -4.02
N PRO A 105 2.00 -21.55 -3.79
CA PRO A 105 2.35 -22.45 -4.89
C PRO A 105 1.09 -22.83 -5.69
N PRO A 106 1.21 -22.99 -7.02
CA PRO A 106 0.08 -23.39 -7.86
C PRO A 106 -0.42 -24.77 -7.41
N GLY A 107 -1.56 -24.81 -6.72
CA GLY A 107 -2.15 -26.04 -6.18
C GLY A 107 -3.01 -25.86 -4.92
N PHE A 108 -2.92 -24.73 -4.22
CA PHE A 108 -3.80 -24.43 -3.10
C PHE A 108 -5.06 -23.70 -3.58
N VAL A 109 -6.18 -24.41 -3.66
CA VAL A 109 -7.49 -23.81 -3.90
C VAL A 109 -8.06 -23.47 -2.53
N ASP A 110 -8.10 -22.18 -2.20
CA ASP A 110 -8.79 -21.69 -1.01
C ASP A 110 -10.31 -21.86 -1.21
N LEU A 111 -10.88 -22.82 -0.49
CA LEU A 111 -12.30 -23.20 -0.59
C LEU A 111 -13.24 -22.22 0.13
N ASP A 112 -12.74 -21.17 0.78
CA ASP A 112 -13.55 -20.24 1.58
C ASP A 112 -14.14 -19.06 0.79
N ASN A 113 -14.33 -19.21 -0.52
CA ASN A 113 -14.75 -18.14 -1.42
C ASN A 113 -16.23 -17.69 -1.30
N VAL A 114 -16.88 -17.84 -0.13
CA VAL A 114 -18.29 -17.45 0.09
C VAL A 114 -18.54 -16.68 1.41
N ARG A 115 -17.52 -16.27 2.15
CA ARG A 115 -17.67 -15.33 3.30
C ARG A 115 -16.32 -14.63 3.47
N ASP A 116 -16.19 -13.32 3.40
CA ASP A 116 -16.66 -12.37 4.40
C ASP A 116 -15.96 -11.02 4.07
N LEU A 117 -16.62 -9.89 4.35
CA LEU A 117 -15.95 -8.59 4.38
C LEU A 117 -14.79 -8.59 5.38
N SER A 118 -14.87 -9.40 6.46
CA SER A 118 -13.78 -9.58 7.44
C SER A 118 -12.49 -10.05 6.78
N GLY A 119 -12.50 -11.19 6.06
CA GLY A 119 -11.29 -11.74 5.44
C GLY A 119 -10.68 -10.85 4.35
N ARG A 120 -11.42 -9.84 3.90
CA ARG A 120 -10.93 -8.78 3.01
C ARG A 120 -10.27 -7.66 3.80
N VAL A 121 -10.90 -7.19 4.87
CA VAL A 121 -10.29 -6.22 5.79
C VAL A 121 -9.00 -6.78 6.39
N ASP A 122 -9.00 -8.03 6.84
CA ASP A 122 -7.83 -8.70 7.44
C ASP A 122 -6.61 -8.71 6.50
N ARG A 123 -6.83 -8.88 5.19
CA ARG A 123 -5.76 -8.85 4.18
C ARG A 123 -5.24 -7.45 3.90
N LEU A 124 -6.09 -6.42 3.91
CA LEU A 124 -5.65 -5.02 3.82
C LEU A 124 -4.88 -4.64 5.08
N GLU A 125 -5.39 -5.02 6.24
CA GLU A 125 -4.74 -4.80 7.54
C GLU A 125 -3.36 -5.46 7.56
N GLU A 126 -3.23 -6.72 7.12
CA GLU A 126 -1.93 -7.38 7.01
C GLU A 126 -0.96 -6.65 6.08
N MET A 127 -1.43 -6.20 4.92
CA MET A 127 -0.61 -5.46 3.98
C MET A 127 -0.17 -4.11 4.56
N MET A 128 -1.09 -3.36 5.16
CA MET A 128 -0.81 -2.06 5.78
C MET A 128 0.09 -2.21 7.01
N ARG A 129 -0.14 -3.24 7.83
CA ARG A 129 0.70 -3.59 8.97
C ARG A 129 2.11 -3.92 8.52
N TRP A 130 2.26 -4.78 7.52
CA TRP A 130 3.59 -5.11 6.99
C TRP A 130 4.31 -3.89 6.41
N MET A 131 3.60 -3.02 5.68
CA MET A 131 4.17 -1.75 5.23
C MET A 131 4.63 -0.91 6.43
N THR A 132 3.84 -0.82 7.49
CA THR A 132 4.13 -0.05 8.71
C THR A 132 5.32 -0.62 9.49
N GLU A 133 5.41 -1.94 9.63
CA GLU A 133 6.55 -2.62 10.27
C GLU A 133 7.86 -2.33 9.51
N ARG A 134 7.81 -2.35 8.16
CA ARG A 134 8.96 -1.96 7.33
C ARG A 134 9.32 -0.48 7.45
N MET A 135 8.33 0.41 7.52
CA MET A 135 8.55 1.85 7.75
C MET A 135 9.30 2.09 9.06
N ALA A 136 8.91 1.40 10.13
CA ALA A 136 9.52 1.59 11.44
C ALA A 136 10.94 0.98 11.49
N ALA A 137 11.14 -0.19 10.86
CA ALA A 137 12.46 -0.82 10.75
C ALA A 137 13.48 0.03 9.97
N SER A 138 13.06 0.78 8.94
CA SER A 138 13.97 1.67 8.18
C SER A 138 14.23 3.01 8.88
N ALA A 139 13.32 3.48 9.74
CA ALA A 139 13.47 4.71 10.50
C ALA A 139 14.29 4.56 11.80
N GLY A 140 14.68 3.33 12.19
CA GLY A 140 15.36 3.06 13.46
C GLY A 140 14.49 3.35 14.69
N MET A 141 13.16 3.37 14.51
CA MET A 141 12.18 3.67 15.55
C MET A 141 11.54 2.37 16.02
N ASP A 142 11.53 2.12 17.33
CA ASP A 142 10.76 1.01 17.92
C ASP A 142 9.28 1.17 17.57
N VAL A 143 8.72 0.18 16.88
CA VAL A 143 7.32 0.15 16.46
C VAL A 143 6.45 0.04 17.72
N PRO A 144 5.40 0.86 17.90
CA PRO A 144 4.35 0.52 18.83
C PRO A 144 3.70 -0.78 18.34
N VAL A 145 3.89 -1.87 19.08
CA VAL A 145 3.12 -3.11 18.87
C VAL A 145 1.66 -2.73 19.12
N PHE A 146 0.87 -2.65 18.06
CA PHE A 146 -0.58 -2.63 18.21
C PHE A 146 -0.96 -3.97 18.84
N PRO A 147 -1.55 -3.98 20.05
CA PRO A 147 -2.08 -5.22 20.60
C PRO A 147 -3.11 -5.72 19.60
N GLY A 148 -2.95 -6.98 19.14
CA GLY A 148 -4.02 -7.66 18.43
C GLY A 148 -5.29 -7.71 19.29
N PRO A 149 -6.43 -8.18 18.75
CA PRO A 149 -7.66 -8.31 19.52
C PRO A 149 -7.46 -9.27 20.71
N GLY A 150 -6.99 -8.72 21.82
CA GLY A 150 -6.88 -9.42 23.09
C GLY A 150 -8.28 -9.67 23.58
N HIS A 151 -8.54 -10.92 23.97
CA HIS A 151 -9.75 -11.27 24.69
C HIS A 151 -9.99 -10.25 25.81
N HIS A 152 -11.14 -9.59 25.74
CA HIS A 152 -11.73 -8.87 26.86
C HIS A 152 -11.76 -9.84 28.04
N GLN A 153 -10.81 -9.72 28.96
CA GLN A 153 -11.04 -10.22 30.30
C GLN A 153 -11.98 -9.21 30.94
N ASP A 154 -13.21 -9.65 31.20
CA ASP A 154 -14.17 -8.89 31.97
C ASP A 154 -13.54 -8.43 33.29
N PRO A 155 -13.82 -7.20 33.74
CA PRO A 155 -13.34 -6.73 35.03
C PRO A 155 -13.83 -7.67 36.14
N GLN A 156 -12.88 -8.20 36.92
CA GLN A 156 -13.22 -8.85 38.18
C GLN A 156 -13.95 -7.85 39.09
N ASP A 157 -15.18 -8.21 39.47
CA ASP A 157 -16.01 -7.51 40.44
C ASP A 157 -15.36 -7.57 41.84
N PRO A 158 -15.07 -6.45 42.50
CA PRO A 158 -14.51 -6.45 43.85
C PRO A 158 -15.60 -6.26 44.91
N GLY A 159 -15.77 -7.28 45.76
CA GLY A 159 -16.43 -7.19 47.07
C GLY A 159 -17.74 -7.98 47.14
N GLY A 160 -18.11 -8.66 48.23
CA GLY A 160 -17.56 -8.74 49.58
C GLY A 160 -18.62 -9.40 50.46
N HIS A 161 -18.16 -10.19 51.45
CA HIS A 161 -18.80 -10.56 52.72
C HIS A 161 -20.31 -10.86 52.80
N ALA A 162 -20.61 -12.11 53.17
CA ALA A 162 -21.36 -12.43 54.39
C ALA A 162 -20.91 -13.79 54.93
#